data_AF-A0A6C0KFG9-F1
#
_entry.id   AF-A0A6C0KFG9-F1
#
_cell.length_a   1.000
_cell.length_b   1.000
_cell.length_c   1.000
_cell.angle_alpha   90.00
_cell.angle_beta   90.00
_cell.angle_gamma   90.00
#
_symmetry.space_group_name_H-M   'P 1'
#
loop_
_entity.id
_entity.type
_entity.pdbx_description
1 polymer ?
#
loop_
_entity_poly.entity_id
_entity_poly.type
_entity_poly.pdbx_seq_one_letter_code
_entity_poly.pdbx_strand_id
1 'polypeptide(L)'
;MDNIVLIFRNKSLNISLSEVHSWSIEEWYIPNLILFDKELRKEYNIFEDFNTAMSIIESIRHRKLLILSTDVNIHYLKALAKKWTCPEWLIDAINNQVAKEGLKKHRKCNSELLYIVERLLNPVECKKCGIGYDYMKEHNENECKFHSSTLNLSRIWNCCGSEEPASYCKQGYHIPNIDINLIINKLKD
;
A
#
# COMPACT_ATOMS: atom_id res chain seq x y z
N MET A 1 -35.09 4.46 27.23
CA MET A 1 -33.80 4.26 26.55
C MET A 1 -33.72 5.32 25.48
N ASP A 2 -32.73 6.19 25.57
CA ASP A 2 -32.57 7.27 24.60
C ASP A 2 -31.97 6.69 23.32
N ASN A 3 -32.80 6.68 22.28
CA ASN A 3 -32.43 6.23 20.94
C ASN A 3 -31.93 7.43 20.14
N ILE A 4 -30.92 7.18 19.32
CA ILE A 4 -30.32 8.12 18.39
C ILE A 4 -30.49 7.57 16.98
N VAL A 5 -30.78 8.46 16.03
CA VAL A 5 -30.90 8.15 14.63
C VAL A 5 -29.66 8.66 13.90
N LEU A 6 -28.92 7.75 13.27
CA LEU A 6 -27.87 8.10 12.32
C LEU A 6 -28.45 8.06 10.91
N ILE A 7 -28.40 9.17 10.18
CA ILE A 7 -28.97 9.31 8.85
C ILE A 7 -27.82 9.34 7.83
N PHE A 8 -27.67 8.27 7.06
CA PHE A 8 -26.68 8.14 5.99
C PHE A 8 -27.35 8.42 4.63
N ARG A 9 -27.25 9.68 4.19
CA ARG A 9 -27.96 10.21 3.02
C ARG A 9 -29.48 10.02 3.13
N ASN A 10 -30.00 8.89 2.65
CA ASN A 10 -31.44 8.59 2.58
C ASN A 10 -31.86 7.38 3.42
N LYS A 11 -30.93 6.77 4.17
CA LYS A 11 -31.20 5.61 5.02
C LYS A 11 -30.83 5.92 6.45
N SER A 12 -31.61 5.41 7.40
CA SER A 12 -31.38 5.64 8.82
C SER A 12 -31.00 4.35 9.54
N LEU A 13 -30.22 4.50 10.60
CA LEU A 13 -29.92 3.48 11.58
C LEU A 13 -30.34 4.01 12.95
N ASN A 14 -31.17 3.25 13.66
CA ASN A 14 -31.50 3.52 15.06
C ASN A 14 -30.51 2.79 15.96
N ILE A 15 -29.89 3.50 16.89
CA ILE A 15 -28.96 2.95 17.88
C ILE A 15 -29.31 3.47 19.28
N SER A 16 -29.04 2.66 20.30
CA SER A 16 -29.23 3.09 21.68
C SER A 16 -27.98 3.82 22.20
N LEU A 17 -28.13 4.79 23.10
CA LEU A 17 -26.96 5.41 23.75
C LEU A 17 -26.08 4.40 24.49
N SER A 18 -26.68 3.38 25.10
CA SER A 18 -25.93 2.29 25.74
C SER A 18 -25.02 1.54 24.76
N GLU A 19 -25.48 1.34 23.53
CA GLU A 19 -24.69 0.71 22.48
C GLU A 19 -23.54 1.62 22.05
N VAL A 20 -23.78 2.93 21.90
CA VAL A 20 -22.73 3.91 21.60
C VAL A 20 -21.63 3.91 22.67
N HIS A 21 -22.01 3.86 23.95
CA HIS A 21 -21.05 3.74 25.05
C HIS A 21 -20.24 2.44 25.01
N SER A 22 -20.82 1.34 24.54
CA SER A 22 -20.06 0.08 24.40
C SER A 22 -18.97 0.17 23.33
N TRP A 23 -19.16 1.04 22.33
CA TRP A 23 -18.19 1.27 21.25
C TRP A 23 -17.12 2.30 21.59
N SER A 24 -17.34 3.15 22.60
CA SER A 24 -16.44 4.27 22.91
C SER A 24 -15.07 3.83 23.45
N ILE A 25 -14.90 2.55 23.79
CA ILE A 25 -13.61 1.97 24.19
C ILE A 25 -12.54 2.18 23.11
N GLU A 26 -12.93 2.23 21.84
CA GLU A 26 -11.98 2.33 20.72
C GLU A 26 -11.88 3.73 20.09
N GLU A 27 -12.47 4.76 20.72
CA GLU A 27 -12.34 6.19 20.37
C GLU A 27 -12.35 6.50 18.86
N TRP A 28 -13.43 6.13 18.18
CA TRP A 28 -13.60 6.36 16.75
C TRP A 28 -14.74 7.34 16.46
N TYR A 29 -14.88 7.71 15.19
CA TYR A 29 -15.74 8.82 14.76
C TYR A 29 -17.17 8.79 15.31
N ILE A 30 -17.87 7.65 15.26
CA ILE A 30 -19.29 7.58 15.62
C ILE A 30 -19.54 7.83 17.12
N PRO A 31 -18.90 7.11 18.06
CA PRO A 31 -19.02 7.44 19.48
C PRO A 31 -18.58 8.86 19.79
N ASN A 32 -17.50 9.34 19.18
CA ASN A 32 -17.00 10.68 19.45
C ASN A 32 -17.98 11.77 18.96
N LEU A 33 -18.61 11.55 17.79
CA LEU A 33 -19.62 12.46 17.25
C LEU A 33 -20.82 12.64 18.20
N ILE A 34 -21.22 11.56 18.89
CA ILE A 34 -22.40 11.53 19.75
C ILE A 34 -22.08 11.96 21.18
N LEU A 35 -21.05 11.37 21.77
CA LEU A 35 -20.74 11.52 23.20
C LEU A 35 -20.11 12.88 23.54
N PHE A 36 -19.48 13.54 22.56
CA PHE A 36 -18.95 14.90 22.72
C PHE A 36 -19.88 15.98 22.17
N ASP A 37 -21.09 15.62 21.73
CA ASP A 37 -22.10 16.61 21.37
C ASP A 37 -22.74 17.22 22.62
N LYS A 38 -22.47 18.50 22.86
CA LYS A 38 -23.01 19.24 24.02
C LYS A 38 -24.52 19.37 24.00
N GLU A 39 -25.13 19.36 22.82
CA GLU A 39 -26.58 19.52 22.65
C GLU A 39 -27.31 18.16 22.61
N LEU A 40 -26.56 17.06 22.50
CA LEU A 40 -27.04 15.69 22.37
C LEU A 40 -28.26 15.58 21.44
N ARG A 41 -28.01 15.77 20.14
CA ARG A 41 -29.06 15.65 19.14
C ARG A 41 -29.63 14.23 19.09
N LYS A 42 -30.92 14.12 18.77
CA LYS A 42 -31.57 12.82 18.50
C LYS A 42 -31.23 12.29 17.11
N GLU A 43 -30.81 13.15 16.19
CA GLU A 43 -30.55 12.81 14.80
C GLU A 43 -29.22 13.39 14.33
N TYR A 44 -28.41 12.58 13.65
CA TYR A 44 -27.14 12.98 13.08
C TYR A 44 -27.09 12.66 11.59
N ASN A 45 -26.96 13.69 10.77
CA ASN A 45 -26.80 13.54 9.31
C ASN A 45 -25.33 13.28 8.97
N ILE A 46 -25.05 12.12 8.36
CA ILE A 46 -23.73 11.66 7.96
C ILE A 46 -23.73 11.45 6.44
N PHE A 47 -22.88 12.20 5.73
CA PHE A 47 -22.82 12.22 4.27
C PHE A 47 -21.98 11.08 3.67
N GLU A 48 -22.21 9.85 4.12
CA GLU A 48 -21.49 8.65 3.65
C GLU A 48 -22.43 7.64 3.04
N ASP A 49 -21.90 6.71 2.25
CA ASP A 49 -22.67 5.58 1.74
C ASP A 49 -23.15 4.68 2.90
N PHE A 50 -24.45 4.39 2.93
CA PHE A 50 -25.06 3.60 4.01
C PHE A 50 -24.47 2.20 4.11
N ASN A 51 -24.29 1.47 3.00
CA ASN A 51 -23.83 0.08 3.05
C ASN A 51 -22.37 0.00 3.53
N THR A 52 -21.55 0.98 3.13
CA THR A 52 -20.16 1.10 3.53
C THR A 52 -20.05 1.45 5.02
N ALA A 53 -20.82 2.45 5.47
CA ALA A 53 -20.91 2.84 6.88
C ALA A 53 -21.41 1.68 7.77
N MET A 54 -22.47 1.00 7.35
CA MET A 54 -23.01 -0.15 8.07
C MET A 54 -22.01 -1.30 8.15
N SER A 55 -21.22 -1.54 7.09
CA SER A 55 -20.17 -2.56 7.13
C SER A 55 -19.13 -2.26 8.22
N ILE A 56 -18.77 -0.99 8.44
CA ILE A 56 -17.90 -0.58 9.55
C ILE A 56 -18.59 -0.80 10.91
N ILE A 57 -19.82 -0.30 11.07
CA ILE A 57 -20.57 -0.37 12.33
C ILE A 57 -20.79 -1.82 12.77
N GLU A 58 -21.31 -2.67 11.88
CA GLU A 58 -21.51 -4.09 12.19
C GLU A 58 -20.19 -4.81 12.45
N SER A 59 -19.12 -4.42 11.75
CA SER A 59 -17.81 -5.02 12.00
C SER A 59 -17.36 -4.79 13.44
N ILE A 60 -17.53 -3.56 13.94
CA ILE A 60 -17.19 -3.19 15.31
C ILE A 60 -18.09 -3.90 16.31
N ARG A 61 -19.41 -3.90 16.06
CA ARG A 61 -20.39 -4.60 16.91
C ARG A 61 -20.07 -6.09 17.09
N HIS A 62 -19.58 -6.75 16.04
CA HIS A 62 -19.27 -8.17 16.04
C HIS A 62 -17.78 -8.50 16.20
N ARG A 63 -16.93 -7.49 16.41
CA ARG A 63 -15.46 -7.63 16.51
C ARG A 63 -14.85 -8.45 15.36
N LYS A 64 -15.35 -8.27 14.14
CA LYS A 64 -14.93 -9.02 12.95
C LYS A 64 -15.23 -8.20 11.70
N LEU A 65 -14.36 -8.23 10.69
CA LEU A 65 -14.68 -7.59 9.41
C LEU A 65 -15.91 -8.26 8.76
N LEU A 66 -16.96 -7.47 8.55
CA LEU A 66 -18.20 -7.81 7.88
C LEU A 66 -18.43 -6.86 6.70
N ILE A 67 -18.59 -7.42 5.50
CA ILE A 67 -18.96 -6.67 4.28
C ILE A 67 -20.38 -7.06 3.94
N LEU A 68 -21.33 -6.15 4.18
CA LEU A 68 -22.76 -6.49 4.22
C LEU A 68 -23.44 -6.49 2.85
N SER A 69 -22.80 -5.91 1.83
CA SER A 69 -23.30 -5.87 0.47
C SER A 69 -22.16 -6.06 -0.53
N THR A 70 -22.46 -6.74 -1.65
CA THR A 70 -21.55 -6.89 -2.79
C THR A 70 -21.20 -5.57 -3.46
N ASP A 71 -22.01 -4.53 -3.27
CA ASP A 71 -21.81 -3.21 -3.87
C ASP A 71 -20.81 -2.35 -3.09
N VAL A 72 -20.34 -2.82 -1.93
CA VAL A 72 -19.37 -2.10 -1.12
C VAL A 72 -18.01 -2.15 -1.83
N ASN A 73 -17.55 -0.99 -2.28
CA ASN A 73 -16.19 -0.84 -2.79
C ASN A 73 -15.19 -0.92 -1.63
N ILE A 74 -14.37 -1.97 -1.59
CA ILE A 74 -13.41 -2.21 -0.49
C ILE A 74 -12.39 -1.08 -0.32
N HIS A 75 -12.00 -0.40 -1.40
CA HIS A 75 -11.06 0.73 -1.33
C HIS A 75 -11.72 1.95 -0.67
N TYR A 76 -13.01 2.17 -0.95
CA TYR A 76 -13.78 3.21 -0.28
C TYR A 76 -14.04 2.85 1.19
N LEU A 77 -14.35 1.58 1.51
CA LEU A 77 -14.44 1.09 2.88
C LEU A 77 -13.14 1.38 3.67
N LYS A 78 -11.99 1.10 3.07
CA LYS A 78 -10.67 1.40 3.66
C LYS A 78 -10.47 2.90 3.88
N ALA A 79 -10.79 3.73 2.88
CA ALA A 79 -10.65 5.17 2.99
C ALA A 79 -11.56 5.75 4.09
N LEU A 80 -12.81 5.26 4.17
CA LEU A 80 -13.77 5.65 5.19
C LEU A 80 -13.33 5.22 6.58
N ALA A 81 -12.87 3.98 6.74
CA ALA A 81 -12.37 3.47 8.03
C ALA A 81 -11.21 4.31 8.56
N LYS A 82 -10.27 4.72 7.69
CA LYS A 82 -9.19 5.63 8.06
C LYS A 82 -9.71 7.02 8.42
N LYS A 83 -10.61 7.59 7.61
CA LYS A 83 -11.23 8.91 7.87
C LYS A 83 -11.95 8.94 9.22
N TRP A 84 -12.62 7.85 9.56
CA TRP A 84 -13.37 7.69 10.81
C TRP A 84 -12.50 7.25 11.99
N THR A 85 -11.18 7.23 11.81
CA THR A 85 -10.21 6.82 12.83
C THR A 85 -10.62 5.51 13.47
N CYS A 86 -11.04 4.56 12.64
CA CYS A 86 -11.49 3.26 13.09
C CYS A 86 -10.36 2.50 13.80
N PRO A 87 -10.71 1.54 14.66
CA PRO A 87 -9.74 0.73 15.37
C PRO A 87 -8.72 0.05 14.44
N GLU A 88 -7.46 -0.06 14.87
CA GLU A 88 -6.37 -0.63 14.07
C GLU A 88 -6.68 -2.05 13.57
N TRP A 89 -7.27 -2.89 14.43
CA TRP A 89 -7.64 -4.26 14.07
C TRP A 89 -8.59 -4.32 12.86
N LEU A 90 -9.50 -3.34 12.73
CA LEU A 90 -10.44 -3.27 11.62
C LEU A 90 -9.74 -2.77 10.37
N ILE A 91 -8.89 -1.75 10.49
CA ILE A 91 -8.08 -1.23 9.39
C ILE A 91 -7.19 -2.34 8.81
N ASP A 92 -6.56 -3.15 9.66
CA ASP A 92 -5.72 -4.28 9.26
C ASP A 92 -6.52 -5.40 8.62
N ALA A 93 -7.70 -5.72 9.17
CA ALA A 93 -8.60 -6.69 8.54
C ALA A 93 -9.02 -6.24 7.12
N ILE A 94 -9.32 -4.96 6.93
CA ILE A 94 -9.64 -4.38 5.63
C ILE A 94 -8.42 -4.42 4.71
N ASN A 95 -7.23 -4.05 5.19
CA ASN A 95 -5.99 -4.13 4.41
C ASN A 95 -5.71 -5.56 3.91
N ASN A 96 -5.89 -6.55 4.78
CA ASN A 96 -5.76 -7.96 4.43
C ASN A 96 -6.79 -8.39 3.38
N GLN A 97 -8.03 -7.88 3.45
CA GLN A 97 -9.06 -8.16 2.45
C GLN A 97 -8.74 -7.51 1.09
N VAL A 98 -8.29 -6.25 1.08
CA VAL A 98 -7.82 -5.57 -0.13
C VAL A 98 -6.67 -6.33 -0.76
N ALA A 99 -5.70 -6.77 0.05
CA ALA A 99 -4.58 -7.59 -0.42
C ALA A 99 -5.07 -8.92 -1.01
N LYS A 100 -6.03 -9.59 -0.38
CA LYS A 100 -6.66 -10.81 -0.92
C LYS A 100 -7.37 -10.57 -2.25
N GLU A 101 -8.05 -9.44 -2.42
CA GLU A 101 -8.70 -9.09 -3.69
C GLU A 101 -7.70 -8.75 -4.78
N GLY A 102 -6.63 -8.03 -4.44
CA GLY A 102 -5.46 -7.86 -5.31
C GLY A 102 -4.92 -9.22 -5.72
N LEU A 103 -4.61 -10.09 -4.76
CA LEU A 103 -4.13 -11.46 -5.00
C LEU A 103 -5.13 -12.32 -5.79
N LYS A 104 -6.45 -12.11 -5.69
CA LYS A 104 -7.44 -12.81 -6.52
C LYS A 104 -7.44 -12.29 -7.97
N LYS A 105 -7.28 -10.98 -8.17
CA LYS A 105 -7.01 -10.40 -9.50
C LYS A 105 -5.69 -10.91 -10.08
N HIS A 106 -4.68 -11.12 -9.23
CA HIS A 106 -3.38 -11.68 -9.59
C HIS A 106 -3.34 -13.23 -9.57
N ARG A 107 -4.34 -13.94 -9.08
CA ARG A 107 -4.43 -15.42 -9.24
C ARG A 107 -4.76 -15.83 -10.68
N LYS A 108 -5.10 -14.87 -11.55
CA LYS A 108 -5.08 -15.05 -13.01
C LYS A 108 -3.75 -14.64 -13.68
N CYS A 109 -2.78 -14.11 -12.93
CA CYS A 109 -1.48 -13.68 -13.45
C CYS A 109 -0.41 -13.83 -12.36
N ASN A 110 0.33 -14.95 -12.41
CA ASN A 110 1.42 -15.36 -11.51
C ASN A 110 1.95 -14.23 -10.61
N SER A 111 1.58 -14.21 -9.33
CA SER A 111 1.94 -13.18 -8.35
C SER A 111 3.45 -12.93 -8.23
N GLU A 112 4.26 -13.90 -8.65
CA GLU A 112 5.72 -13.80 -8.66
C GLU A 112 6.24 -13.02 -9.88
N LEU A 113 5.58 -13.14 -11.03
CA LEU A 113 5.83 -12.31 -12.22
C LEU A 113 5.49 -10.84 -11.94
N LEU A 114 4.45 -10.58 -11.14
CA LEU A 114 4.10 -9.22 -10.75
C LEU A 114 5.16 -8.58 -9.84
N TYR A 115 5.72 -9.32 -8.89
CA TYR A 115 6.85 -8.85 -8.06
C TYR A 115 8.10 -8.55 -8.90
N ILE A 116 8.40 -9.41 -9.88
CA ILE A 116 9.50 -9.22 -10.83
C ILE A 116 9.25 -7.98 -11.69
N VAL A 117 8.04 -7.83 -12.23
CA VAL A 117 7.63 -6.68 -13.05
C VAL A 117 7.64 -5.39 -12.22
N GLU A 118 7.15 -5.38 -10.99
CA GLU A 118 7.21 -4.22 -10.10
C GLU A 118 8.65 -3.82 -9.77
N ARG A 119 9.54 -4.80 -9.56
CA ARG A 119 10.98 -4.53 -9.36
C ARG A 119 11.64 -3.99 -10.62
N LEU A 120 11.23 -4.43 -11.82
CA LEU A 120 11.81 -4.00 -13.09
C LEU A 120 11.18 -2.71 -13.66
N LEU A 121 9.95 -2.38 -13.28
CA LEU A 121 9.24 -1.15 -13.67
C LEU A 121 9.54 0.05 -12.76
N ASN A 122 10.17 -0.18 -11.60
CA ASN A 122 10.65 0.87 -10.71
C ASN A 122 12.16 1.06 -10.87
N PRO A 123 12.71 2.24 -10.50
CA PRO A 123 14.15 2.45 -10.47
C PRO A 123 14.85 1.39 -9.61
N VAL A 124 15.83 0.70 -10.18
CA VAL A 124 16.63 -0.32 -9.50
C VAL A 124 18.03 0.20 -9.23
N GLU A 125 18.61 -0.19 -8.11
CA GLU A 125 19.99 0.19 -7.78
C GLU A 125 20.98 -0.69 -8.55
N CYS A 126 22.00 -0.07 -9.15
CA CYS A 126 23.09 -0.79 -9.78
C CYS A 126 24.07 -1.35 -8.72
N LYS A 127 24.31 -2.66 -8.71
CA LYS A 127 25.23 -3.36 -7.79
C LYS A 127 26.68 -2.83 -7.86
N LYS A 128 27.08 -2.30 -9.02
CA LYS A 128 28.43 -1.76 -9.23
C LYS A 128 28.54 -0.32 -8.76
N CYS A 129 27.63 0.55 -9.20
CA CYS A 129 27.77 2.00 -9.02
C CYS A 129 26.88 2.62 -7.94
N GLY A 130 25.90 1.87 -7.41
CA GLY A 130 24.94 2.33 -6.41
C GLY A 130 23.90 3.33 -6.92
N ILE A 131 23.91 3.68 -8.22
CA ILE A 131 22.94 4.62 -8.82
C ILE A 131 21.64 3.86 -9.10
N GLY A 132 20.51 4.50 -8.76
CA GLY A 132 19.17 4.05 -9.17
C GLY A 132 18.89 4.41 -10.63
N TYR A 133 18.41 3.45 -11.43
CA TYR A 133 18.14 3.62 -12.86
C TYR A 133 16.87 2.86 -13.28
N ASP A 134 16.18 3.35 -14.32
CA ASP A 134 15.03 2.65 -14.93
C ASP A 134 15.54 1.50 -15.80
N TYR A 135 15.37 0.24 -15.33
CA TYR A 135 15.92 -0.93 -16.02
C TYR A 135 15.44 -1.06 -17.47
N MET A 136 14.21 -0.65 -17.77
CA MET A 136 13.64 -0.82 -19.11
C MET A 136 14.09 0.26 -20.10
N LYS A 137 14.53 1.43 -19.62
CA LYS A 137 14.93 2.57 -20.46
C LYS A 137 16.43 2.83 -20.47
N GLU A 138 17.08 2.57 -19.35
CA GLU A 138 18.46 3.00 -19.06
C GLU A 138 19.41 1.79 -18.97
N HIS A 139 18.96 0.60 -19.37
CA HIS A 139 19.85 -0.56 -19.55
C HIS A 139 20.47 -0.55 -20.94
N ASN A 140 21.37 0.40 -21.18
CA ASN A 140 22.19 0.45 -22.38
C ASN A 140 23.69 0.43 -22.03
N GLU A 141 24.50 0.13 -23.04
CA GLU A 141 25.95 -0.06 -22.87
C GLU A 141 26.69 1.22 -22.49
N ASN A 142 26.08 2.42 -22.49
CA ASN A 142 26.79 3.68 -22.25
C ASN A 142 26.49 4.33 -20.89
N GLU A 143 25.61 3.75 -20.07
CA GLU A 143 25.11 4.41 -18.84
C GLU A 143 26.00 4.16 -17.61
N CYS A 144 26.46 2.93 -17.39
CA CYS A 144 27.24 2.60 -16.19
C CYS A 144 28.74 2.73 -16.44
N LYS A 145 29.29 3.90 -16.11
CA LYS A 145 30.73 4.20 -16.24
C LYS A 145 31.52 3.88 -14.97
N PHE A 146 31.02 2.97 -14.13
CA PHE A 146 31.64 2.68 -12.85
C PHE A 146 32.91 1.87 -12.97
N HIS A 147 33.92 2.36 -12.28
CA HIS A 147 35.24 1.76 -12.16
C HIS A 147 35.47 1.45 -10.68
N SER A 148 35.73 0.18 -10.35
CA SER A 148 36.17 -0.18 -9.01
C SER A 148 37.60 0.32 -8.84
N SER A 149 37.78 1.47 -8.21
CA SER A 149 39.12 2.00 -7.92
C SER A 149 39.85 1.10 -6.95
N THR A 150 41.03 0.65 -7.35
CA THR A 150 42.19 0.96 -6.51
C THR A 150 42.88 2.16 -7.15
N LEU A 151 43.10 3.22 -6.36
CA LEU A 151 44.00 4.31 -6.74
C LEU A 151 45.43 3.74 -6.75
N ASN A 152 46.07 3.71 -7.92
CA ASN A 152 47.52 3.61 -7.98
C ASN A 152 48.12 4.90 -7.39
N LEU A 153 49.29 4.82 -6.75
CA LEU A 153 50.12 5.95 -6.28
C LEU A 153 50.26 7.09 -7.31
N SER A 154 50.09 6.80 -8.61
CA SER A 154 50.09 7.79 -9.70
C SER A 154 48.80 8.61 -9.86
N ARG A 155 47.75 8.42 -9.02
CA ARG A 155 46.40 9.02 -9.15
C ARG A 155 45.65 8.67 -10.44
N ILE A 156 46.14 7.71 -11.21
CA ILE A 156 45.49 7.22 -12.43
C ILE A 156 44.60 6.04 -12.04
N TRP A 157 43.36 6.02 -12.55
CA TRP A 157 42.44 4.91 -12.36
C TRP A 157 42.91 3.69 -13.15
N ASN A 158 43.06 2.55 -12.46
CA ASN A 158 43.58 1.31 -13.03
C ASN A 158 42.72 0.68 -14.14
N CYS A 159 41.54 1.19 -14.47
CA CYS A 159 40.69 0.54 -15.47
C CYS A 159 41.24 0.64 -16.89
N CYS A 160 41.99 1.70 -17.23
CA CYS A 160 42.34 1.89 -18.64
C CYS A 160 43.84 1.90 -18.89
N GLY A 161 44.70 2.18 -17.89
CA GLY A 161 46.17 2.14 -18.04
C GLY A 161 46.73 2.91 -19.25
N SER A 162 45.92 3.78 -19.86
CA SER A 162 46.15 4.49 -21.11
C SER A 162 45.88 5.96 -20.87
N GLU A 163 46.68 6.82 -21.51
CA GLU A 163 46.58 8.27 -21.39
C GLU A 163 45.32 8.83 -22.09
N GLU A 164 44.69 8.05 -22.97
CA GLU A 164 43.42 8.35 -23.62
C GLU A 164 42.33 7.35 -23.21
N PRO A 165 41.06 7.78 -23.02
CA PRO A 165 39.97 6.87 -22.67
C PRO A 165 39.71 5.88 -23.81
N ALA A 166 40.27 4.68 -23.69
CA ALA A 166 40.12 3.61 -24.65
C ALA A 166 38.65 3.26 -24.88
N SER A 167 38.28 2.91 -26.11
CA SER A 167 36.89 2.69 -26.55
C SER A 167 36.14 1.64 -25.71
N TYR A 168 36.85 0.66 -25.14
CA TYR A 168 36.27 -0.38 -24.29
C TYR A 168 35.94 0.07 -22.86
N CYS A 169 36.56 1.16 -22.35
CA CYS A 169 36.20 1.77 -21.06
C CYS A 169 34.92 2.64 -21.16
N LYS A 170 34.38 2.83 -22.37
CA LYS A 170 33.16 3.61 -22.60
C LYS A 170 31.88 2.78 -22.48
N GLN A 171 32.01 1.44 -22.52
CA GLN A 171 30.88 0.53 -22.52
C GLN A 171 30.72 -0.15 -21.14
N GLY A 172 29.64 0.18 -20.42
CA GLY A 172 29.22 -0.49 -19.20
C GLY A 172 27.71 -0.42 -19.00
N TYR A 173 27.11 -1.57 -18.73
CA TYR A 173 25.70 -1.69 -18.35
C TYR A 173 25.54 -1.51 -16.84
N HIS A 174 24.43 -0.90 -16.42
CA HIS A 174 24.02 -1.01 -15.03
C HIS A 174 23.61 -2.45 -14.73
N ILE A 175 24.16 -3.02 -13.66
CA ILE A 175 23.84 -4.38 -13.21
C ILE A 175 22.85 -4.27 -12.05
N PRO A 176 21.61 -4.75 -12.16
CA PRO A 176 20.63 -4.58 -11.11
C PRO A 176 21.09 -5.32 -9.85
N ASN A 177 20.97 -4.69 -8.69
CA ASN A 177 21.22 -5.29 -7.39
C ASN A 177 20.02 -6.15 -6.95
N ILE A 178 19.70 -7.13 -7.81
CA ILE A 178 18.58 -8.07 -7.64
C ILE A 178 19.12 -9.46 -7.96
N ASP A 179 18.71 -10.46 -7.19
CA ASP A 179 19.08 -11.85 -7.45
C ASP A 179 18.33 -12.40 -8.67
N ILE A 180 18.96 -12.29 -9.84
CA ILE A 180 18.42 -12.79 -11.11
C ILE A 180 18.33 -14.32 -11.13
N ASN A 181 19.20 -15.04 -10.41
CA ASN A 181 19.15 -16.50 -10.37
C ASN A 181 17.95 -16.99 -9.56
N LEU A 182 17.63 -16.31 -8.46
CA LEU A 182 16.38 -16.53 -7.72
C LEU A 182 15.16 -16.31 -8.62
N ILE A 183 15.20 -15.29 -9.49
CA ILE A 183 14.13 -15.00 -10.46
C ILE A 183 14.03 -16.11 -11.51
N ILE A 184 15.14 -16.51 -12.15
CA ILE A 184 15.15 -17.52 -13.21
C ILE A 184 14.72 -18.89 -12.68
N ASN A 185 15.16 -19.28 -11.49
CA ASN A 185 14.79 -20.58 -10.91
C ASN A 185 13.29 -20.63 -10.58
N LYS A 186 12.71 -19.52 -10.09
CA LYS A 186 11.27 -19.41 -9.82
C LYS A 186 10.40 -19.30 -11.08
N LEU A 187 10.98 -18.96 -12.23
CA LEU A 187 10.26 -18.94 -13.52
C LEU A 187 10.24 -20.32 -14.22
N LYS A 188 11.07 -21.27 -13.76
CA LYS A 188 11.14 -22.64 -14.29
C LYS A 188 10.28 -23.64 -13.54
N ASP A 189 9.84 -23.29 -12.33
CA ASP A 189 8.86 -24.02 -11.51
C ASP A 189 7.42 -23.64 -11.91
#